data_AF-A0A519LEZ4-F1
#
_entry.id   AF-A0A519LEZ4-F1
#
_cell.length_a   1.000
_cell.length_b   1.000
_cell.length_c   1.000
_cell.angle_alpha   90.00
_cell.angle_beta   90.00
_cell.angle_gamma   90.00
#
_symmetry.space_group_name_H-M   'P 1'
#
loop_
_entity.id
_entity.type
_entity.pdbx_description
1 polymer ?
#
loop_
_entity_poly.entity_id
_entity_poly.type
_entity_poly.pdbx_seq_one_letter_code
_entity_poly.pdbx_strand_id
1 'polypeptide(L)'
;MKSKFNIYCTYFLASGMTAAVVSCSNTKFLKEGQMLYTGAEVNIENDTLPKKKKNELKAALEENLTPKPNSSFLGLRPKLYAYNATKEPKKEKGLRYWLKYKFGEEPVLLGDVDREFNKDIIVNYSENKGYFNAKAKYDTVSKNKKARVIYTLNPGAQYLISNVNFVQDSSLVNQEIQNLKEKTLLKAGNPFDLDVIKSERQRINDGLKDKGFYYFNPDNIIVQADSTVSKDHKVEMIVKLKDNTPKLATEQFTIDKVVVFPNYNLRDAKNGLYKIPMNPDSLKGYEYNDIYVVDPKKKFKPRMFDRALYFDKGDIYNRKDHNLSLNRLISLGVFKFVKNEFVVSDSLNHKFDAYYILTPRELQSLRLEALGRTNSANYAGSELNLNWTQRNFFHGAEQFKASVYGAFDVQIGGPADAENIFRAGANAQLSIPRIVAPFNFNSSSAFVPRTNIQIGYEFQNRTTLYTLNTFNASFGYQWKENVRKEHELKLIDVSYIDPANETPKFVVLKEDNPYLQRITQQQLIFGPTYSYTYSTTMLPRRNTFYYKGMLDLAGNITGLVTGANKKQGNEKTIFEVPFSQYAKIENDVRFYHKFTEKTS
;
A
#
# COMPACT_ATOMS: atom_id res chain seq x y z
N MET A 1 7.89 -55.10 -30.76
CA MET A 1 7.07 -55.19 -29.52
C MET A 1 7.03 -53.93 -28.65
N LYS A 2 8.06 -53.04 -28.64
CA LYS A 2 8.06 -51.83 -27.78
C LYS A 2 7.04 -50.73 -28.15
N SER A 3 6.65 -50.61 -29.42
CA SER A 3 5.69 -49.57 -29.88
C SER A 3 4.26 -49.77 -29.36
N LYS A 4 3.77 -51.02 -29.30
CA LYS A 4 2.42 -51.31 -28.80
C LYS A 4 2.30 -51.09 -27.28
N PHE A 5 3.35 -51.37 -26.52
CA PHE A 5 3.36 -51.19 -25.05
C PHE A 5 3.23 -49.73 -24.62
N ASN A 6 3.93 -48.80 -25.28
CA ASN A 6 3.77 -47.36 -25.02
C ASN A 6 2.38 -46.87 -25.38
N ILE A 7 1.78 -47.37 -26.47
CA ILE A 7 0.42 -47.02 -26.87
C ILE A 7 -0.60 -47.51 -25.81
N TYR A 8 -0.47 -48.75 -25.33
CA TYR A 8 -1.33 -49.26 -24.25
C TYR A 8 -1.12 -48.55 -22.91
N CYS A 9 0.12 -48.20 -22.53
CA CYS A 9 0.37 -47.38 -21.34
C CYS A 9 -0.19 -45.96 -21.48
N THR A 10 -0.15 -45.36 -22.66
CA THR A 10 -0.73 -44.04 -22.92
C THR A 10 -2.26 -44.10 -22.86
N TYR A 11 -2.88 -45.14 -23.43
CA TYR A 11 -4.33 -45.37 -23.30
C TYR A 11 -4.75 -45.73 -21.88
N PHE A 12 -3.93 -46.45 -21.12
CA PHE A 12 -4.22 -46.82 -19.72
C PHE A 12 -4.04 -45.64 -18.77
N LEU A 13 -3.05 -44.77 -19.01
CA LEU A 13 -2.88 -43.50 -18.30
C LEU A 13 -3.98 -42.51 -18.69
N ALA A 14 -4.35 -42.41 -19.96
CA ALA A 14 -5.46 -41.59 -20.41
C ALA A 14 -6.79 -42.11 -19.86
N SER A 15 -7.06 -43.42 -19.88
CA SER A 15 -8.27 -44.02 -19.32
C SER A 15 -8.31 -43.93 -17.80
N GLY A 16 -7.17 -44.07 -17.11
CA GLY A 16 -7.03 -43.89 -15.67
C GLY A 16 -7.27 -42.44 -15.25
N MET A 17 -6.76 -41.48 -16.02
CA MET A 17 -7.00 -40.05 -15.81
C MET A 17 -8.46 -39.68 -16.13
N THR A 18 -9.06 -40.27 -17.17
CA THR A 18 -10.48 -40.09 -17.50
C THR A 18 -11.40 -40.70 -16.44
N ALA A 19 -11.07 -41.88 -15.92
CA ALA A 19 -11.81 -42.54 -14.84
C ALA A 19 -11.69 -41.79 -13.50
N ALA A 20 -10.53 -41.20 -13.20
CA ALA A 20 -10.35 -40.32 -12.05
C ALA A 20 -11.23 -39.05 -12.15
N VAL A 21 -11.39 -38.49 -13.35
CA VAL A 21 -12.25 -37.32 -13.59
C VAL A 21 -13.74 -37.65 -13.44
N VAL A 22 -14.17 -38.87 -13.82
CA VAL A 22 -15.57 -39.33 -13.68
C VAL A 22 -15.91 -39.76 -12.24
N SER A 23 -14.92 -40.23 -11.47
CA SER A 23 -15.06 -40.64 -10.06
C SER A 23 -15.19 -39.46 -9.08
N CYS A 24 -14.76 -38.26 -9.46
CA CYS A 24 -14.77 -37.06 -8.61
C CYS A 24 -16.15 -36.36 -8.48
N SER A 25 -17.24 -37.12 -8.36
CA SER A 25 -18.55 -36.52 -8.12
C SER A 25 -18.78 -36.25 -6.62
N ASN A 26 -18.58 -34.99 -6.22
CA ASN A 26 -18.84 -34.50 -4.85
C ASN A 26 -20.29 -34.73 -4.37
N THR A 27 -21.24 -34.97 -5.27
CA THR A 27 -22.65 -35.24 -4.94
C THR A 27 -22.87 -36.60 -4.28
N LYS A 28 -21.87 -37.51 -4.31
CA LYS A 28 -21.93 -38.81 -3.62
C LYS A 28 -21.92 -38.67 -2.10
N PHE A 29 -21.35 -37.58 -1.57
CA PHE A 29 -21.26 -37.32 -0.13
C PHE A 29 -22.50 -36.63 0.45
N LEU A 30 -23.47 -36.25 -0.39
CA LEU A 30 -24.71 -35.61 0.04
C LEU A 30 -25.72 -36.65 0.53
N LYS A 31 -26.42 -36.33 1.62
CA LYS A 31 -27.53 -37.15 2.13
C LYS A 31 -28.66 -37.20 1.10
N GLU A 32 -29.55 -38.18 1.28
CA GLU A 32 -30.78 -38.26 0.48
C GLU A 32 -31.63 -36.99 0.65
N GLY A 33 -32.17 -36.45 -0.44
CA GLY A 33 -32.88 -35.17 -0.47
C GLY A 33 -32.00 -33.91 -0.51
N GLN A 34 -30.70 -33.98 -0.23
CA GLN A 34 -29.81 -32.82 -0.30
C GLN A 34 -29.36 -32.53 -1.74
N MET A 35 -29.37 -31.24 -2.11
CA MET A 35 -28.87 -30.77 -3.39
C MET A 35 -27.72 -29.78 -3.17
N LEU A 36 -26.61 -30.00 -3.87
CA LEU A 36 -25.47 -29.10 -3.86
C LEU A 36 -25.82 -27.83 -4.64
N TYR A 37 -25.66 -26.67 -4.02
CA TYR A 37 -25.86 -25.40 -4.68
C TYR A 37 -24.68 -25.11 -5.63
N THR A 38 -25.00 -24.88 -6.90
CA THR A 38 -24.00 -24.64 -7.95
C THR A 38 -23.86 -23.17 -8.33
N GLY A 39 -24.68 -22.30 -7.76
CA GLY A 39 -24.68 -20.86 -8.01
C GLY A 39 -26.08 -20.35 -8.37
N ALA A 40 -26.15 -19.04 -8.57
CA ALA A 40 -27.32 -18.37 -9.11
C ALA A 40 -26.98 -17.82 -10.49
N GLU A 41 -27.97 -17.79 -11.37
CA GLU A 41 -27.92 -17.08 -12.64
C GLU A 41 -28.99 -16.00 -12.65
N VAL A 42 -28.65 -14.81 -13.13
CA VAL A 42 -29.61 -13.73 -13.35
C VAL A 42 -29.92 -13.61 -14.84
N ASN A 43 -31.19 -13.70 -15.20
CA ASN A 43 -31.72 -13.44 -16.52
C ASN A 43 -32.44 -12.09 -16.51
N ILE A 44 -32.17 -11.26 -17.52
CA ILE A 44 -32.77 -9.92 -17.64
C ILE A 44 -33.73 -9.92 -18.82
N GLU A 45 -35.02 -9.84 -18.53
CA GLU A 45 -36.10 -9.73 -19.50
C GLU A 45 -36.41 -8.25 -19.73
N ASN A 46 -35.79 -7.66 -20.75
CA ASN A 46 -36.02 -6.26 -21.14
C ASN A 46 -35.58 -6.04 -22.58
N ASP A 47 -36.47 -5.63 -23.47
CA ASP A 47 -36.13 -5.50 -24.91
C ASP A 47 -35.45 -4.18 -25.26
N THR A 48 -35.45 -3.21 -24.35
CA THR A 48 -34.94 -1.85 -24.57
C THR A 48 -33.48 -1.66 -24.15
N LEU A 49 -32.93 -2.55 -23.30
CA LEU A 49 -31.56 -2.44 -22.81
C LEU A 49 -30.52 -3.01 -23.80
N PRO A 50 -29.46 -2.24 -24.15
CA PRO A 50 -28.35 -2.75 -24.95
C PRO A 50 -27.68 -3.97 -24.30
N LYS A 51 -27.24 -4.95 -25.12
CA LYS A 51 -26.62 -6.20 -24.66
C LYS A 51 -25.45 -5.99 -23.69
N LYS A 52 -24.63 -4.97 -23.92
CA LYS A 52 -23.50 -4.62 -23.03
C LYS A 52 -23.98 -4.23 -21.63
N LYS A 53 -24.96 -3.33 -21.53
CA LYS A 53 -25.54 -2.89 -20.25
C LYS A 53 -26.24 -4.03 -19.51
N LYS A 54 -26.93 -4.92 -20.25
CA LYS A 54 -27.50 -6.16 -19.66
C LYS A 54 -26.43 -7.03 -19.01
N ASN A 55 -25.30 -7.25 -19.70
CA ASN A 55 -24.21 -8.06 -19.17
C ASN A 55 -23.56 -7.43 -17.94
N GLU A 56 -23.36 -6.11 -17.95
CA GLU A 56 -22.83 -5.36 -16.80
C GLU A 56 -23.76 -5.46 -15.58
N LEU A 57 -25.06 -5.24 -15.77
CA LEU A 57 -26.06 -5.36 -14.70
C LEU A 57 -26.17 -6.81 -14.19
N LYS A 58 -26.17 -7.80 -15.09
CA LYS A 58 -26.18 -9.23 -14.73
C LYS A 58 -24.99 -9.59 -13.85
N ALA A 59 -23.78 -9.22 -14.28
CA ALA A 59 -22.56 -9.52 -13.53
C ALA A 59 -22.58 -8.88 -12.14
N ALA A 60 -22.97 -7.60 -12.05
CA ALA A 60 -23.05 -6.91 -10.78
C ALA A 60 -24.11 -7.52 -9.84
N LEU A 61 -25.27 -7.93 -10.36
CA LEU A 61 -26.31 -8.59 -9.57
C LEU A 61 -25.82 -9.94 -9.03
N GLU A 62 -25.25 -10.79 -9.89
CA GLU A 62 -24.71 -12.11 -9.51
C GLU A 62 -23.59 -12.01 -8.45
N GLU A 63 -22.82 -10.92 -8.47
CA GLU A 63 -21.81 -10.63 -7.46
C GLU A 63 -22.40 -10.31 -6.08
N ASN A 64 -23.62 -9.76 -6.01
CA ASN A 64 -24.29 -9.43 -4.75
C ASN A 64 -25.10 -10.58 -4.13
N LEU A 65 -25.34 -11.67 -4.87
CA LEU A 65 -26.12 -12.81 -4.36
C LEU A 65 -25.35 -13.65 -3.33
N THR A 66 -26.05 -14.14 -2.32
CA THR A 66 -25.49 -14.95 -1.22
C THR A 66 -26.33 -16.19 -0.91
N PRO A 67 -25.76 -17.32 -0.43
CA PRO A 67 -24.33 -17.60 -0.31
C PRO A 67 -23.66 -17.80 -1.68
N LYS A 68 -22.32 -17.68 -1.73
CA LYS A 68 -21.55 -18.06 -2.92
C LYS A 68 -21.42 -19.58 -3.01
N PRO A 69 -21.50 -20.18 -4.21
CA PRO A 69 -21.29 -21.62 -4.35
C PRO A 69 -19.85 -22.00 -4.00
N ASN A 70 -19.63 -23.28 -3.66
CA ASN A 70 -18.29 -23.80 -3.43
C ASN A 70 -17.37 -23.53 -4.63
N SER A 71 -16.12 -23.16 -4.34
CA SER A 71 -15.14 -22.79 -5.35
C SER A 71 -14.91 -23.93 -6.35
N SER A 72 -14.82 -23.58 -7.63
CA SER A 72 -14.58 -24.52 -8.71
C SER A 72 -13.38 -24.12 -9.55
N PHE A 73 -12.59 -25.12 -9.97
CA PHE A 73 -11.45 -24.98 -10.84
C PHE A 73 -11.57 -26.03 -11.95
N LEU A 74 -11.62 -25.60 -13.21
CA LEU A 74 -11.83 -26.48 -14.38
C LEU A 74 -13.03 -27.43 -14.21
N GLY A 75 -14.12 -26.96 -13.59
CA GLY A 75 -15.33 -27.75 -13.33
C GLY A 75 -15.25 -28.69 -12.12
N LEU A 76 -14.06 -28.90 -11.55
CA LEU A 76 -13.84 -29.67 -10.32
C LEU A 76 -13.99 -28.78 -9.09
N ARG A 77 -14.35 -29.36 -7.95
CA ARG A 77 -14.41 -28.66 -6.64
C ARG A 77 -13.48 -29.37 -5.65
N PRO A 78 -12.15 -29.19 -5.77
CA PRO A 78 -11.17 -29.96 -4.99
C PRO A 78 -11.23 -29.65 -3.49
N LYS A 79 -11.57 -28.42 -3.10
CA LYS A 79 -11.73 -28.04 -1.70
C LYS A 79 -12.97 -28.69 -1.06
N LEU A 80 -14.08 -28.69 -1.79
CA LEU A 80 -15.28 -29.40 -1.36
C LEU A 80 -15.01 -30.90 -1.22
N TYR A 81 -14.26 -31.48 -2.15
CA TYR A 81 -13.84 -32.88 -2.07
C TYR A 81 -12.97 -33.14 -0.84
N ALA A 82 -11.98 -32.28 -0.58
CA ALA A 82 -11.12 -32.39 0.59
C ALA A 82 -11.92 -32.34 1.91
N TYR A 83 -12.93 -31.46 1.99
CA TYR A 83 -13.83 -31.39 3.14
C TYR A 83 -14.63 -32.69 3.32
N ASN A 84 -15.26 -33.17 2.24
CA ASN A 84 -16.16 -34.32 2.28
C ASN A 84 -15.43 -35.67 2.44
N ALA A 85 -14.25 -35.82 1.84
CA ALA A 85 -13.46 -37.05 1.92
C ALA A 85 -12.70 -37.19 3.25
N THR A 86 -12.48 -36.08 3.97
CA THR A 86 -11.77 -36.10 5.25
C THR A 86 -12.71 -36.40 6.41
N LYS A 87 -12.49 -37.53 7.10
CA LYS A 87 -13.21 -37.88 8.32
C LYS A 87 -13.01 -36.82 9.42
N GLU A 88 -13.98 -36.73 10.32
CA GLU A 88 -13.97 -35.77 11.43
C GLU A 88 -12.67 -35.88 12.26
N PRO A 89 -11.85 -34.82 12.35
CA PRO A 89 -10.62 -34.85 13.11
C PRO A 89 -10.91 -34.85 14.61
N LYS A 90 -10.31 -35.78 15.35
CA LYS A 90 -10.45 -35.89 16.82
C LYS A 90 -9.74 -34.78 17.61
N LYS A 91 -8.92 -33.95 16.94
CA LYS A 91 -8.13 -32.88 17.54
C LYS A 91 -8.18 -31.66 16.63
N GLU A 92 -8.19 -30.46 17.22
CA GLU A 92 -8.19 -29.18 16.49
C GLU A 92 -6.82 -28.82 15.85
N LYS A 93 -5.93 -29.79 15.68
CA LYS A 93 -4.57 -29.62 15.16
C LYS A 93 -4.16 -30.84 14.32
N GLY A 94 -3.32 -30.62 13.30
CA GLY A 94 -2.74 -31.66 12.44
C GLY A 94 -3.28 -31.67 11.00
N LEU A 95 -2.69 -32.52 10.15
CA LEU A 95 -2.95 -32.57 8.70
C LEU A 95 -4.42 -32.77 8.34
N ARG A 96 -5.16 -33.61 9.09
CA ARG A 96 -6.60 -33.85 8.83
C ARG A 96 -7.46 -32.65 9.16
N TYR A 97 -7.18 -31.97 10.28
CA TYR A 97 -7.87 -30.73 10.65
C TYR A 97 -7.58 -29.62 9.63
N TRP A 98 -6.32 -29.48 9.22
CA TRP A 98 -5.94 -28.54 8.17
C TRP A 98 -6.64 -28.85 6.83
N LEU A 99 -6.62 -30.12 6.39
CA LEU A 99 -7.20 -30.51 5.11
C LEU A 99 -8.72 -30.30 5.07
N LYS A 100 -9.43 -30.59 6.18
CA LYS A 100 -10.88 -30.43 6.27
C LYS A 100 -11.31 -28.97 6.47
N TYR A 101 -10.74 -28.27 7.45
CA TYR A 101 -11.25 -26.96 7.92
C TYR A 101 -10.42 -25.75 7.50
N LYS A 102 -9.17 -25.94 7.05
CA LYS A 102 -8.32 -24.83 6.55
C LYS A 102 -8.22 -24.81 5.04
N PHE A 103 -8.11 -25.98 4.41
CA PHE A 103 -8.07 -26.12 2.95
C PHE A 103 -9.45 -26.40 2.35
N GLY A 104 -10.25 -27.26 2.98
CA GLY A 104 -11.56 -27.67 2.51
C GLY A 104 -12.65 -26.60 2.66
N GLU A 105 -13.74 -26.76 1.91
CA GLU A 105 -14.94 -25.90 1.97
C GLU A 105 -16.15 -26.79 2.27
N GLU A 106 -16.97 -26.43 3.27
CA GLU A 106 -18.20 -27.14 3.60
C GLU A 106 -19.21 -27.06 2.43
N PRO A 107 -19.96 -28.14 2.12
CA PRO A 107 -20.98 -28.11 1.07
C PRO A 107 -21.98 -27.00 1.29
N VAL A 108 -22.09 -26.10 0.31
CA VAL A 108 -23.20 -25.14 0.26
C VAL A 108 -24.39 -25.84 -0.38
N LEU A 109 -25.46 -25.99 0.38
CA LEU A 109 -26.66 -26.68 -0.05
C LEU A 109 -27.68 -25.69 -0.58
N LEU A 110 -28.61 -26.18 -1.41
CA LEU A 110 -29.75 -25.37 -1.87
C LEU A 110 -30.58 -24.84 -0.69
N GLY A 111 -30.67 -25.61 0.39
CA GLY A 111 -31.39 -25.20 1.61
C GLY A 111 -30.76 -24.01 2.33
N ASP A 112 -29.47 -23.74 2.11
CA ASP A 112 -28.77 -22.60 2.70
C ASP A 112 -29.02 -21.30 1.93
N VAL A 113 -29.70 -21.39 0.77
CA VAL A 113 -30.00 -20.25 -0.09
C VAL A 113 -31.36 -19.67 0.28
N ASP A 114 -31.34 -18.50 0.91
CA ASP A 114 -32.53 -17.67 1.05
C ASP A 114 -32.88 -17.04 -0.31
N ARG A 115 -33.83 -17.67 -0.99
CA ARG A 115 -34.21 -17.31 -2.36
C ARG A 115 -34.97 -15.99 -2.40
N GLU A 116 -35.80 -15.75 -1.39
CA GLU A 116 -36.63 -14.55 -1.28
C GLU A 116 -35.74 -13.34 -0.95
N PHE A 117 -34.83 -13.49 0.00
CA PHE A 117 -33.86 -12.45 0.33
C PHE A 117 -33.00 -12.05 -0.88
N ASN A 118 -32.50 -13.03 -1.65
CA ASN A 118 -31.75 -12.74 -2.88
C ASN A 118 -32.60 -12.07 -3.96
N LYS A 119 -33.89 -12.41 -4.07
CA LYS A 119 -34.82 -11.71 -4.97
C LYS A 119 -34.94 -10.24 -4.57
N ASP A 120 -35.05 -9.96 -3.27
CA ASP A 120 -35.12 -8.60 -2.74
C ASP A 120 -33.80 -7.84 -2.95
N ILE A 121 -32.64 -8.50 -2.82
CA ILE A 121 -31.33 -7.92 -3.20
C ILE A 121 -31.34 -7.50 -4.67
N ILE A 122 -31.86 -8.35 -5.58
CA ILE A 122 -31.89 -8.05 -7.01
C ILE A 122 -32.77 -6.83 -7.29
N VAL A 123 -33.95 -6.76 -6.68
CA VAL A 123 -34.85 -5.61 -6.81
C VAL A 123 -34.19 -4.35 -6.26
N ASN A 124 -33.74 -4.37 -5.00
CA ASN A 124 -33.11 -3.22 -4.34
C ASN A 124 -31.87 -2.72 -5.10
N TYR A 125 -31.00 -3.61 -5.58
CA TYR A 125 -29.85 -3.22 -6.38
C TYR A 125 -30.26 -2.55 -7.69
N SER A 126 -31.28 -3.08 -8.36
CA SER A 126 -31.81 -2.50 -9.60
C SER A 126 -32.40 -1.11 -9.35
N GLU A 127 -33.21 -0.94 -8.31
CA GLU A 127 -33.75 0.37 -7.91
C GLU A 127 -32.64 1.38 -7.60
N ASN A 128 -31.60 0.96 -6.90
CA ASN A 128 -30.40 1.77 -6.63
C ASN A 128 -29.66 2.20 -7.91
N LYS A 129 -29.87 1.52 -9.05
CA LYS A 129 -29.33 1.86 -10.38
C LYS A 129 -30.37 2.54 -11.29
N GLY A 130 -31.46 3.03 -10.71
CA GLY A 130 -32.47 3.84 -11.38
C GLY A 130 -33.63 3.05 -11.99
N TYR A 131 -33.77 1.77 -11.65
CA TYR A 131 -34.86 0.92 -12.12
C TYR A 131 -35.97 0.82 -11.05
N PHE A 132 -36.67 1.92 -10.74
CA PHE A 132 -37.57 2.05 -9.57
C PHE A 132 -38.77 1.11 -9.50
N ASN A 133 -39.12 0.43 -10.59
CA ASN A 133 -40.23 -0.52 -10.64
C ASN A 133 -39.75 -1.93 -11.02
N ALA A 134 -38.52 -2.27 -10.66
CA ALA A 134 -37.93 -3.56 -10.93
C ALA A 134 -38.73 -4.68 -10.26
N LYS A 135 -38.98 -5.76 -11.00
CA LYS A 135 -39.64 -6.96 -10.49
C LYS A 135 -38.76 -8.16 -10.76
N ALA A 136 -38.55 -8.99 -9.75
CA ALA A 136 -37.81 -10.24 -9.90
C ALA A 136 -38.68 -11.43 -9.54
N LYS A 137 -38.46 -12.55 -10.22
CA LYS A 137 -38.97 -13.87 -9.89
C LYS A 137 -37.80 -14.83 -9.81
N TYR A 138 -38.01 -15.99 -9.20
CA TYR A 138 -36.99 -17.03 -9.16
C TYR A 138 -37.59 -18.38 -9.49
N ASP A 139 -36.76 -19.25 -10.07
CA ASP A 139 -37.04 -20.65 -10.29
C ASP A 139 -35.81 -21.48 -9.88
N THR A 140 -36.02 -22.75 -9.56
CA THR A 140 -34.95 -23.67 -9.15
C THR A 140 -34.82 -24.80 -10.15
N VAL A 141 -33.69 -24.83 -10.86
CA VAL A 141 -33.36 -25.93 -11.76
C VAL A 141 -32.49 -26.93 -11.03
N SER A 142 -32.94 -28.18 -10.94
CA SER A 142 -32.21 -29.26 -10.31
C SER A 142 -31.93 -30.41 -11.27
N LYS A 143 -30.72 -30.96 -11.21
CA LYS A 143 -30.29 -32.13 -11.99
C LYS A 143 -29.15 -32.84 -11.27
N ASN A 144 -29.19 -34.18 -11.18
CA ASN A 144 -28.11 -35.01 -10.62
C ASN A 144 -27.63 -34.55 -9.22
N LYS A 145 -28.56 -34.29 -8.29
CA LYS A 145 -28.29 -33.75 -6.92
C LYS A 145 -27.54 -32.41 -6.90
N LYS A 146 -27.58 -31.66 -8.00
CA LYS A 146 -27.12 -30.27 -8.07
C LYS A 146 -28.31 -29.38 -8.34
N ALA A 147 -28.32 -28.21 -7.71
CA ALA A 147 -29.34 -27.20 -7.93
C ALA A 147 -28.71 -25.86 -8.27
N ARG A 148 -29.43 -25.11 -9.10
CA ARG A 148 -29.09 -23.75 -9.47
C ARG A 148 -30.37 -22.92 -9.37
N VAL A 149 -30.26 -21.72 -8.81
CA VAL A 149 -31.39 -20.79 -8.76
C VAL A 149 -31.27 -19.85 -9.94
N ILE A 150 -32.34 -19.73 -10.73
CA ILE A 150 -32.44 -18.78 -11.83
C ILE A 150 -33.32 -17.65 -11.36
N TYR A 151 -32.77 -16.45 -11.31
CA TYR A 151 -33.52 -15.24 -11.04
C TYR A 151 -33.84 -14.55 -12.36
N THR A 152 -35.11 -14.26 -12.60
CA THR A 152 -35.56 -13.51 -13.77
C THR A 152 -35.95 -12.11 -13.32
N LEU A 153 -35.14 -11.13 -13.70
CA LEU A 153 -35.35 -9.72 -13.46
C LEU A 153 -36.02 -9.06 -14.67
N ASN A 154 -37.15 -8.41 -14.43
CA ASN A 154 -37.70 -7.39 -15.30
C ASN A 154 -37.42 -6.01 -14.66
N PRO A 155 -36.39 -5.28 -15.13
CA PRO A 155 -35.98 -4.04 -14.50
C PRO A 155 -36.88 -2.83 -14.89
N GLY A 156 -37.74 -2.96 -15.89
CA GLY A 156 -38.48 -1.80 -16.41
C GLY A 156 -37.58 -0.73 -17.06
N ALA A 157 -38.06 0.51 -17.13
CA ALA A 157 -37.31 1.63 -17.68
C ALA A 157 -36.31 2.20 -16.67
N GLN A 158 -35.13 2.58 -17.15
CA GLN A 158 -34.12 3.25 -16.34
C GLN A 158 -34.40 4.74 -16.25
N TYR A 159 -34.47 5.27 -15.04
CA TYR A 159 -34.67 6.69 -14.82
C TYR A 159 -33.39 7.46 -15.04
N LEU A 160 -33.48 8.52 -15.86
CA LEU A 160 -32.37 9.43 -16.13
C LEU A 160 -32.54 10.74 -15.38
N ILE A 161 -31.42 11.33 -14.97
CA ILE A 161 -31.39 12.65 -14.34
C ILE A 161 -31.78 13.68 -15.41
N SER A 162 -32.86 14.41 -15.17
CA SER A 162 -33.29 15.53 -16.03
C SER A 162 -32.50 16.79 -15.71
N ASN A 163 -32.44 17.14 -14.43
CA ASN A 163 -31.80 18.33 -13.91
C ASN A 163 -31.26 18.07 -12.50
N VAL A 164 -30.29 18.88 -12.07
CA VAL A 164 -29.73 18.87 -10.73
C VAL A 164 -29.82 20.27 -10.15
N ASN A 165 -30.67 20.44 -9.15
CA ASN A 165 -30.88 21.71 -8.47
C ASN A 165 -30.20 21.70 -7.09
N PHE A 166 -29.36 22.70 -6.83
CA PHE A 166 -28.76 22.93 -5.52
C PHE A 166 -29.52 24.06 -4.84
N VAL A 167 -30.26 23.75 -3.78
CA VAL A 167 -31.05 24.75 -3.05
C VAL A 167 -30.11 25.83 -2.51
N GLN A 168 -30.47 27.09 -2.74
CA GLN A 168 -29.71 28.27 -2.30
C GLN A 168 -30.35 28.90 -1.08
N ASP A 169 -29.51 29.35 -0.15
CA ASP A 169 -29.90 30.17 1.00
C ASP A 169 -28.73 31.09 1.41
N SER A 170 -28.96 31.95 2.41
CA SER A 170 -27.97 32.93 2.88
C SER A 170 -26.94 32.37 3.86
N SER A 171 -27.02 31.09 4.24
CA SER A 171 -26.08 30.48 5.18
C SER A 171 -24.71 30.29 4.55
N LEU A 172 -23.67 30.44 5.37
CA LEU A 172 -22.28 30.27 4.94
C LEU A 172 -22.00 28.86 4.39
N VAL A 173 -22.57 27.83 5.04
CA VAL A 173 -22.45 26.44 4.58
C VAL A 173 -23.06 26.26 3.19
N ASN A 174 -24.20 26.89 2.89
CA ASN A 174 -24.81 26.78 1.57
C ASN A 174 -23.99 27.52 0.52
N GLN A 175 -23.51 28.73 0.81
CA GLN A 175 -22.60 29.45 -0.08
C GLN A 175 -21.39 28.59 -0.50
N GLU A 176 -20.79 27.89 0.45
CA GLU A 176 -19.68 26.97 0.16
C GLU A 176 -20.13 25.72 -0.62
N ILE A 177 -21.33 25.20 -0.38
CA ILE A 177 -21.93 24.14 -1.23
C ILE A 177 -22.10 24.63 -2.68
N GLN A 178 -22.56 25.87 -2.88
CA GLN A 178 -22.71 26.45 -4.22
C GLN A 178 -21.37 26.57 -4.94
N ASN A 179 -20.30 26.96 -4.23
CA ASN A 179 -18.94 26.99 -4.78
C ASN A 179 -18.45 25.60 -5.24
N LEU A 180 -18.96 24.54 -4.61
CA LEU A 180 -18.61 23.16 -4.95
C LEU A 180 -19.46 22.58 -6.10
N LYS A 181 -20.49 23.29 -6.60
CA LYS A 181 -21.48 22.72 -7.54
C LYS A 181 -20.91 22.35 -8.90
N GLU A 182 -19.95 23.11 -9.44
CA GLU A 182 -19.45 22.92 -10.82
C GLU A 182 -18.89 21.51 -11.05
N LYS A 183 -18.21 20.97 -10.02
CA LYS A 183 -17.59 19.65 -10.02
C LYS A 183 -18.55 18.53 -9.55
N THR A 184 -19.86 18.79 -9.54
CA THR A 184 -20.85 17.78 -9.14
C THR A 184 -20.73 16.51 -9.97
N LEU A 185 -20.87 15.36 -9.31
CA LEU A 185 -20.92 14.05 -9.94
C LEU A 185 -22.31 13.75 -10.54
N LEU A 186 -23.34 14.49 -10.12
CA LEU A 186 -24.69 14.37 -10.63
C LEU A 186 -24.78 15.19 -11.94
N LYS A 187 -25.00 14.53 -13.07
CA LYS A 187 -25.09 15.20 -14.39
C LYS A 187 -26.41 14.85 -15.07
N ALA A 188 -27.04 15.84 -15.68
CA ALA A 188 -28.20 15.63 -16.54
C ALA A 188 -27.87 14.64 -17.67
N GLY A 189 -28.82 13.76 -18.00
CA GLY A 189 -28.68 12.68 -18.96
C GLY A 189 -28.05 11.39 -18.40
N ASN A 190 -27.37 11.44 -17.26
CA ASN A 190 -26.86 10.23 -16.61
C ASN A 190 -27.99 9.46 -15.90
N PRO A 191 -27.87 8.13 -15.74
CA PRO A 191 -28.81 7.36 -14.93
C PRO A 191 -28.82 7.79 -13.46
N PHE A 192 -29.96 7.62 -12.80
CA PHE A 192 -29.99 7.62 -11.34
C PHE A 192 -29.11 6.49 -10.80
N ASP A 193 -28.22 6.83 -9.86
CA ASP A 193 -27.36 5.85 -9.20
C ASP A 193 -27.10 6.30 -7.75
N LEU A 194 -27.54 5.47 -6.79
CA LEU A 194 -27.38 5.75 -5.37
C LEU A 194 -25.89 5.85 -4.95
N ASP A 195 -24.99 5.11 -5.59
CA ASP A 195 -23.56 5.15 -5.28
C ASP A 195 -22.94 6.48 -5.72
N VAL A 196 -23.40 7.03 -6.85
CA VAL A 196 -23.00 8.37 -7.32
C VAL A 196 -23.54 9.45 -6.37
N ILE A 197 -24.78 9.31 -5.88
CA ILE A 197 -25.36 10.22 -4.90
C ILE A 197 -24.60 10.20 -3.57
N LYS A 198 -24.26 9.01 -3.06
CA LYS A 198 -23.42 8.86 -1.86
C LYS A 198 -22.05 9.50 -2.07
N SER A 199 -21.45 9.28 -3.24
CA SER A 199 -20.16 9.88 -3.61
C SER A 199 -20.24 11.40 -3.70
N GLU A 200 -21.34 11.96 -4.20
CA GLU A 200 -21.57 13.40 -4.26
C GLU A 200 -21.69 14.00 -2.85
N ARG A 201 -22.43 13.34 -1.95
CA ARG A 201 -22.54 13.74 -0.54
C ARG A 201 -21.19 13.71 0.15
N GLN A 202 -20.38 12.69 -0.11
CA GLN A 202 -19.00 12.59 0.39
C GLN A 202 -18.11 13.71 -0.16
N ARG A 203 -18.21 14.01 -1.46
CA ARG A 203 -17.45 15.07 -2.13
C ARG A 203 -17.77 16.45 -1.53
N ILE A 204 -19.05 16.75 -1.30
CA ILE A 204 -19.49 17.99 -0.65
C ILE A 204 -18.94 18.05 0.78
N ASN A 205 -19.10 16.98 1.56
CA ASN A 205 -18.53 16.91 2.91
C ASN A 205 -17.01 17.16 2.92
N ASP A 206 -16.27 16.57 2.00
CA ASP A 206 -14.81 16.73 1.94
C ASP A 206 -14.43 18.17 1.57
N GLY A 207 -15.15 18.78 0.62
CA GLY A 207 -14.97 20.18 0.27
C GLY A 207 -15.28 21.14 1.42
N LEU A 208 -16.36 20.89 2.17
CA LEU A 208 -16.72 21.69 3.36
C LEU A 208 -15.71 21.50 4.50
N LYS A 209 -15.22 20.27 4.72
CA LYS A 209 -14.17 20.06 5.73
C LYS A 209 -12.84 20.73 5.37
N ASP A 210 -12.56 20.97 4.10
CA ASP A 210 -11.43 21.79 3.66
C ASP A 210 -11.66 23.30 3.86
N LYS A 211 -12.87 23.71 4.28
CA LYS A 211 -13.33 25.10 4.47
C LYS A 211 -13.74 25.41 5.91
N GLY A 212 -13.33 24.62 6.89
CA GLY A 212 -13.60 24.91 8.31
C GLY A 212 -14.76 24.14 8.93
N PHE A 213 -15.60 23.45 8.15
CA PHE A 213 -16.79 22.76 8.69
C PHE A 213 -16.46 21.39 9.28
N TYR A 214 -15.71 21.38 10.40
CA TYR A 214 -15.17 20.17 11.02
C TYR A 214 -16.23 19.10 11.34
N TYR A 215 -17.36 19.53 11.91
CA TYR A 215 -18.46 18.66 12.35
C TYR A 215 -19.42 18.25 11.23
N PHE A 216 -19.21 18.71 9.99
CA PHE A 216 -20.03 18.31 8.86
C PHE A 216 -19.90 16.81 8.57
N ASN A 217 -20.98 16.20 8.10
CA ASN A 217 -21.06 14.80 7.73
C ASN A 217 -21.88 14.66 6.42
N PRO A 218 -21.56 13.68 5.53
CA PRO A 218 -22.38 13.42 4.35
C PRO A 218 -23.88 13.26 4.65
N ASP A 219 -24.26 12.77 5.84
CA ASP A 219 -25.64 12.63 6.32
C ASP A 219 -26.37 13.94 6.60
N ASN A 220 -25.67 15.07 6.64
CA ASN A 220 -26.31 16.39 6.70
C ASN A 220 -26.87 16.83 5.35
N ILE A 221 -26.39 16.27 4.23
CA ILE A 221 -26.96 16.50 2.91
C ILE A 221 -28.03 15.45 2.61
N ILE A 222 -29.16 15.91 2.10
CA ILE A 222 -30.18 15.07 1.46
C ILE A 222 -30.24 15.38 -0.03
N VAL A 223 -30.34 14.33 -0.84
CA VAL A 223 -30.57 14.44 -2.27
C VAL A 223 -31.92 13.81 -2.54
N GLN A 224 -32.91 14.65 -2.83
CA GLN A 224 -34.27 14.21 -3.13
C GLN A 224 -34.36 13.92 -4.64
N ALA A 225 -34.96 12.79 -5.00
CA ALA A 225 -35.24 12.44 -6.38
C ALA A 225 -36.74 12.59 -6.62
N ASP A 226 -37.13 13.60 -7.38
CA ASP A 226 -38.53 13.83 -7.74
C ASP A 226 -38.79 13.23 -9.12
N SER A 227 -39.58 12.15 -9.13
CA SER A 227 -40.02 11.46 -10.35
C SER A 227 -41.35 11.97 -10.90
N THR A 228 -42.01 12.92 -10.22
CA THR A 228 -43.32 13.46 -10.63
C THR A 228 -43.22 14.53 -11.71
N VAL A 229 -42.03 15.10 -11.91
CA VAL A 229 -41.75 16.23 -12.82
C VAL A 229 -41.86 15.83 -14.30
N SER A 230 -41.78 14.54 -14.64
CA SER A 230 -41.77 14.09 -16.04
C SER A 230 -42.41 12.71 -16.22
N LYS A 231 -43.25 12.56 -17.25
CA LYS A 231 -43.84 11.27 -17.65
C LYS A 231 -42.83 10.32 -18.31
N ASP A 232 -41.66 10.81 -18.72
CA ASP A 232 -40.68 10.08 -19.54
C ASP A 232 -39.58 9.34 -18.74
N HIS A 233 -39.90 8.76 -17.58
CA HIS A 233 -38.91 8.08 -16.72
C HIS A 233 -37.68 8.96 -16.44
N LYS A 234 -37.91 10.18 -15.95
CA LYS A 234 -36.86 11.10 -15.55
C LYS A 234 -37.02 11.48 -14.10
N VAL A 235 -35.91 11.79 -13.44
CA VAL A 235 -35.90 12.33 -12.08
C VAL A 235 -35.24 13.70 -12.06
N GLU A 236 -35.80 14.62 -11.30
CA GLU A 236 -35.10 15.84 -10.91
C GLU A 236 -34.40 15.60 -9.57
N MET A 237 -33.12 15.97 -9.49
CA MET A 237 -32.31 15.77 -8.31
C MET A 237 -32.20 17.08 -7.55
N ILE A 238 -32.69 17.13 -6.31
CA ILE A 238 -32.65 18.32 -5.46
C ILE A 238 -31.67 18.07 -4.32
N VAL A 239 -30.52 18.75 -4.34
CA VAL A 239 -29.50 18.70 -3.31
C VAL A 239 -29.75 19.81 -2.31
N LYS A 240 -29.96 19.45 -1.04
CA LYS A 240 -30.17 20.42 0.04
C LYS A 240 -29.62 19.93 1.37
N LEU A 241 -29.41 20.87 2.28
CA LEU A 241 -29.14 20.56 3.67
C LEU A 241 -30.41 20.00 4.33
N LYS A 242 -30.28 19.03 5.24
CA LYS A 242 -31.41 18.56 6.04
C LYS A 242 -31.78 19.61 7.08
N ASP A 243 -33.08 19.78 7.31
CA ASP A 243 -33.62 20.74 8.28
C ASP A 243 -33.15 20.47 9.71
N ASN A 244 -32.86 19.21 10.05
CA ASN A 244 -32.37 18.78 11.36
C ASN A 244 -30.82 18.71 11.46
N THR A 245 -30.11 19.39 10.55
CA THR A 245 -28.64 19.44 10.61
C THR A 245 -28.18 20.11 11.92
N PRO A 246 -27.25 19.50 12.69
CA PRO A 246 -26.74 20.11 13.91
C PRO A 246 -26.11 21.48 13.64
N LYS A 247 -26.39 22.47 14.49
CA LYS A 247 -25.84 23.83 14.32
C LYS A 247 -24.31 23.85 14.20
N LEU A 248 -23.60 23.07 15.02
CA LEU A 248 -22.13 22.99 14.94
C LEU A 248 -21.61 22.47 13.59
N ALA A 249 -22.41 21.71 12.83
CA ALA A 249 -22.04 21.25 11.49
C ALA A 249 -22.12 22.37 10.45
N THR A 250 -22.88 23.45 10.72
CA THR A 250 -23.04 24.58 9.80
C THR A 250 -22.11 25.75 10.09
N GLU A 251 -21.26 25.64 11.12
CA GLU A 251 -20.29 26.68 11.50
C GLU A 251 -18.88 26.34 11.02
N GLN A 252 -18.09 27.37 10.67
CA GLN A 252 -16.67 27.25 10.36
C GLN A 252 -15.83 27.37 11.63
N PHE A 253 -14.84 26.49 11.78
CA PHE A 253 -13.95 26.47 12.92
C PHE A 253 -12.53 26.92 12.57
N THR A 254 -11.90 27.63 13.51
CA THR A 254 -10.49 28.05 13.43
C THR A 254 -9.65 27.44 14.56
N ILE A 255 -8.34 27.30 14.32
CA ILE A 255 -7.37 26.82 15.29
C ILE A 255 -7.04 27.93 16.31
N ASP A 256 -7.24 27.68 17.61
CA ASP A 256 -6.81 28.61 18.67
C ASP A 256 -5.37 28.33 19.12
N LYS A 257 -5.07 27.07 19.47
CA LYS A 257 -3.73 26.63 19.90
C LYS A 257 -3.40 25.30 19.29
N VAL A 258 -2.10 25.06 19.10
CA VAL A 258 -1.56 23.76 18.70
C VAL A 258 -0.73 23.21 19.83
N VAL A 259 -1.16 22.09 20.41
CA VAL A 259 -0.54 21.49 21.60
C VAL A 259 -0.08 20.08 21.28
N VAL A 260 1.19 19.78 21.57
CA VAL A 260 1.83 18.51 21.27
C VAL A 260 2.25 17.82 22.55
N PHE A 261 1.83 16.56 22.71
CA PHE A 261 2.27 15.65 23.76
C PHE A 261 3.14 14.55 23.14
N PRO A 262 4.47 14.74 23.01
CA PRO A 262 5.32 13.83 22.26
C PRO A 262 5.69 12.54 23.01
N ASN A 263 5.41 12.48 24.31
CA ASN A 263 5.68 11.33 25.17
C ASN A 263 4.42 10.90 25.93
N TYR A 264 3.28 10.85 25.23
CA TYR A 264 2.01 10.44 25.81
C TYR A 264 2.03 8.97 26.24
N ASN A 265 1.70 8.74 27.50
CA ASN A 265 1.35 7.44 28.03
C ASN A 265 0.29 7.58 29.13
N LEU A 266 -0.57 6.56 29.23
CA LEU A 266 -1.71 6.55 30.16
C LEU A 266 -1.29 6.59 31.64
N ARG A 267 -0.11 6.08 31.98
CA ARG A 267 0.37 6.03 33.39
C ARG A 267 0.77 7.41 33.88
N ASP A 268 1.59 8.13 33.11
CA ASP A 268 2.01 9.50 33.38
C ASP A 268 0.80 10.45 33.42
N ALA A 269 -0.17 10.26 32.52
CA ALA A 269 -1.43 11.01 32.54
C ALA A 269 -2.24 10.76 33.83
N LYS A 270 -2.36 9.49 34.26
CA LYS A 270 -3.03 9.13 35.53
C LYS A 270 -2.29 9.67 36.76
N ASN A 271 -0.96 9.72 36.71
CA ASN A 271 -0.11 10.27 37.76
C ASN A 271 -0.07 11.81 37.76
N GLY A 272 -0.83 12.46 36.88
CA GLY A 272 -0.97 13.92 36.85
C GLY A 272 0.23 14.66 36.23
N LEU A 273 1.14 13.97 35.54
CA LEU A 273 2.28 14.61 34.88
C LEU A 273 1.83 15.61 33.80
N TYR A 274 0.69 15.32 33.15
CA TYR A 274 -0.02 16.22 32.25
C TYR A 274 -1.50 15.80 32.15
N LYS A 275 -2.35 16.72 31.70
CA LYS A 275 -3.79 16.51 31.48
C LYS A 275 -4.19 17.00 30.09
N ILE A 276 -5.23 16.40 29.54
CA ILE A 276 -5.82 16.76 28.25
C ILE A 276 -7.32 16.98 28.48
N PRO A 277 -7.86 18.19 28.23
CA PRO A 277 -7.14 19.41 27.85
C PRO A 277 -6.24 19.93 28.98
N MET A 278 -5.25 20.76 28.63
CA MET A 278 -4.33 21.36 29.59
C MET A 278 -4.83 22.75 30.01
N ASN A 279 -4.52 23.19 31.23
CA ASN A 279 -4.84 24.55 31.66
C ASN A 279 -3.99 25.56 30.84
N PRO A 280 -4.58 26.62 30.25
CA PRO A 280 -3.86 27.66 29.53
C PRO A 280 -2.63 28.23 30.24
N ASP A 281 -2.69 28.45 31.56
CA ASP A 281 -1.55 29.01 32.30
C ASP A 281 -0.39 28.02 32.42
N SER A 282 -0.69 26.72 32.50
CA SER A 282 0.33 25.67 32.52
C SER A 282 0.99 25.47 31.16
N LEU A 283 0.34 25.87 30.05
CA LEU A 283 0.88 25.71 28.70
C LEU A 283 2.00 26.72 28.38
N LYS A 284 1.99 27.92 28.97
CA LYS A 284 2.96 28.99 28.69
C LYS A 284 4.42 28.53 28.83
N GLY A 285 4.73 27.64 29.76
CA GLY A 285 6.07 27.09 29.96
C GLY A 285 6.58 26.16 28.83
N TYR A 286 5.72 25.81 27.87
CA TYR A 286 5.99 24.87 26.78
C TYR A 286 5.95 25.51 25.39
N GLU A 287 5.84 26.83 25.30
CA GLU A 287 5.70 27.57 24.06
C GLU A 287 6.98 27.56 23.20
N TYR A 288 6.80 27.37 21.88
CA TYR A 288 7.86 27.40 20.87
C TYR A 288 7.24 27.74 19.50
N ASN A 289 7.59 28.88 18.89
CA ASN A 289 7.11 29.27 17.54
C ASN A 289 5.62 28.99 17.31
N ASP A 290 4.75 29.53 18.16
CA ASP A 290 3.27 29.37 18.08
C ASP A 290 2.70 27.96 18.34
N ILE A 291 3.54 26.97 18.68
CA ILE A 291 3.11 25.67 19.18
C ILE A 291 3.50 25.47 20.65
N TYR A 292 2.76 24.60 21.35
CA TYR A 292 3.06 24.22 22.74
C TYR A 292 3.52 22.75 22.79
N VAL A 293 4.76 22.49 23.18
CA VAL A 293 5.33 21.13 23.22
C VAL A 293 5.48 20.65 24.66
N VAL A 294 4.48 19.91 25.15
CA VAL A 294 4.41 19.41 26.52
C VAL A 294 5.24 18.14 26.67
N ASP A 295 6.56 18.31 26.82
CA ASP A 295 7.52 17.23 27.06
C ASP A 295 8.32 17.42 28.36
N PRO A 296 7.75 17.10 29.53
CA PRO A 296 8.45 17.25 30.81
C PRO A 296 9.77 16.47 30.90
N LYS A 297 9.90 15.37 30.13
CA LYS A 297 11.10 14.52 30.11
C LYS A 297 12.13 14.97 29.07
N LYS A 298 11.84 16.02 28.29
CA LYS A 298 12.72 16.61 27.26
C LYS A 298 13.32 15.56 26.30
N LYS A 299 12.53 14.54 25.94
CA LYS A 299 12.94 13.49 25.01
C LYS A 299 13.02 13.99 23.56
N PHE A 300 12.28 15.05 23.22
CA PHE A 300 12.21 15.56 21.86
C PHE A 300 12.45 17.07 21.83
N LYS A 301 13.17 17.54 20.80
CA LYS A 301 13.40 18.97 20.56
C LYS A 301 12.17 19.59 19.89
N PRO A 302 11.59 20.69 20.41
CA PRO A 302 10.38 21.31 19.84
C PRO A 302 10.43 21.59 18.33
N ARG A 303 11.60 22.00 17.82
CA ARG A 303 11.86 22.28 16.40
C ARG A 303 11.45 21.16 15.43
N MET A 304 11.38 19.90 15.88
CA MET A 304 10.93 18.81 15.01
C MET A 304 9.42 18.87 14.70
N PHE A 305 8.61 19.39 15.64
CA PHE A 305 7.16 19.45 15.52
C PHE A 305 6.72 20.65 14.68
N ASP A 306 7.37 21.79 14.90
CA ASP A 306 7.23 23.01 14.09
C ASP A 306 7.34 22.74 12.57
N ARG A 307 8.20 21.80 12.17
CA ARG A 307 8.34 21.39 10.75
C ARG A 307 7.33 20.33 10.27
N ALA A 308 6.78 19.57 11.21
CA ALA A 308 5.89 18.45 10.92
C ALA A 308 4.42 18.87 10.87
N LEU A 309 4.05 19.86 11.68
CA LEU A 309 2.70 20.39 11.81
C LEU A 309 2.46 21.48 10.75
N TYR A 310 1.22 21.55 10.27
CA TYR A 310 0.78 22.49 9.25
C TYR A 310 -0.30 23.46 9.73
N PHE A 311 -0.79 23.28 10.94
CA PHE A 311 -1.70 24.25 11.53
C PHE A 311 -0.89 25.27 12.30
N ASP A 312 -1.15 26.53 11.97
CA ASP A 312 -0.76 27.68 12.74
C ASP A 312 -1.97 28.22 13.51
N LYS A 313 -1.69 29.06 14.52
CA LYS A 313 -2.74 29.74 15.28
C LYS A 313 -3.52 30.69 14.36
N GLY A 314 -4.85 30.58 14.40
CA GLY A 314 -5.77 31.39 13.61
C GLY A 314 -6.18 30.76 12.27
N ASP A 315 -5.55 29.66 11.86
CA ASP A 315 -5.91 28.98 10.62
C ASP A 315 -7.36 28.51 10.63
N ILE A 316 -8.02 28.58 9.48
CA ILE A 316 -9.29 27.90 9.27
C ILE A 316 -9.00 26.40 9.22
N TYR A 317 -9.77 25.61 9.96
CA TYR A 317 -9.64 24.17 9.92
C TYR A 317 -9.75 23.66 8.48
N ASN A 318 -8.80 22.84 8.07
CA ASN A 318 -8.90 22.13 6.82
C ASN A 318 -8.41 20.69 6.97
N ARG A 319 -9.13 19.77 6.31
CA ARG A 319 -8.84 18.34 6.44
C ARG A 319 -7.51 17.94 5.80
N LYS A 320 -7.07 18.66 4.76
CA LYS A 320 -5.80 18.42 4.08
C LYS A 320 -4.62 18.57 5.03
N ASP A 321 -4.51 19.70 5.73
CA ASP A 321 -3.41 20.02 6.64
C ASP A 321 -3.46 19.17 7.90
N HIS A 322 -4.66 18.83 8.37
CA HIS A 322 -4.85 17.83 9.42
C HIS A 322 -4.22 16.49 9.03
N ASN A 323 -4.61 15.93 7.87
CA ASN A 323 -4.05 14.68 7.38
C ASN A 323 -2.55 14.79 7.09
N LEU A 324 -2.09 15.94 6.61
CA LEU A 324 -0.69 16.20 6.29
C LEU A 324 0.18 16.19 7.55
N SER A 325 -0.25 16.88 8.60
CA SER A 325 0.39 16.89 9.92
C SER A 325 0.48 15.49 10.51
N LEU A 326 -0.62 14.73 10.49
CA LEU A 326 -0.66 13.35 10.97
C LEU A 326 0.32 12.45 10.19
N ASN A 327 0.27 12.51 8.86
CA ASN A 327 1.14 11.69 8.00
C ASN A 327 2.62 12.04 8.21
N ARG A 328 2.95 13.32 8.38
CA ARG A 328 4.34 13.74 8.66
C ARG A 328 4.84 13.22 9.99
N LEU A 329 4.04 13.37 11.05
CA LEU A 329 4.37 12.85 12.38
C LEU A 329 4.60 11.33 12.35
N ILE A 330 3.78 10.59 11.60
CA ILE A 330 3.97 9.15 11.37
C ILE A 330 5.27 8.90 10.58
N SER A 331 5.52 9.67 9.51
CA SER A 331 6.66 9.50 8.61
C SER A 331 8.02 9.78 9.26
N LEU A 332 8.07 10.52 10.38
CA LEU A 332 9.27 10.69 11.20
C LEU A 332 9.81 9.32 11.67
N GLY A 333 8.94 8.34 11.89
CA GLY A 333 9.29 6.96 12.22
C GLY A 333 9.63 6.73 13.70
N VAL A 334 9.40 7.73 14.55
CA VAL A 334 9.70 7.68 16.00
C VAL A 334 8.47 7.44 16.86
N PHE A 335 7.27 7.66 16.32
CA PHE A 335 6.00 7.46 17.01
C PHE A 335 5.32 6.16 16.58
N LYS A 336 4.73 5.46 17.54
CA LYS A 336 3.92 4.25 17.31
C LYS A 336 2.48 4.62 17.04
N PHE A 337 1.97 5.57 17.82
CA PHE A 337 0.61 6.10 17.71
C PHE A 337 0.68 7.61 17.62
N VAL A 338 -0.10 8.15 16.70
CA VAL A 338 -0.30 9.58 16.48
C VAL A 338 -1.81 9.78 16.48
N LYS A 339 -2.33 10.49 17.48
CA LYS A 339 -3.73 10.87 17.57
C LYS A 339 -3.80 12.39 17.50
N ASN A 340 -4.71 12.93 16.71
CA ASN A 340 -5.09 14.32 16.76
C ASN A 340 -6.51 14.43 17.34
N GLU A 341 -6.74 15.43 18.19
CA GLU A 341 -8.01 15.70 18.82
C GLU A 341 -8.25 17.21 18.86
N PHE A 342 -9.42 17.64 18.40
CA PHE A 342 -9.82 19.05 18.42
C PHE A 342 -10.80 19.26 19.57
N VAL A 343 -10.42 20.12 20.51
CA VAL A 343 -11.21 20.42 21.71
C VAL A 343 -11.65 21.87 21.64
N VAL A 344 -12.97 22.12 21.65
CA VAL A 344 -13.54 23.47 21.61
C VAL A 344 -12.98 24.30 22.76
N SER A 345 -12.27 25.37 22.43
CA SER A 345 -11.69 26.32 23.38
C SER A 345 -12.58 27.55 23.54
N ASP A 346 -13.29 27.94 22.48
CA ASP A 346 -14.26 29.02 22.48
C ASP A 346 -15.47 28.65 21.61
N SER A 347 -16.60 28.35 22.25
CA SER A 347 -17.83 27.97 21.56
C SER A 347 -18.51 29.15 20.86
N LEU A 348 -18.31 30.39 21.34
CA LEU A 348 -18.92 31.59 20.78
C LEU A 348 -18.22 32.02 19.50
N ASN A 349 -16.90 31.90 19.45
CA ASN A 349 -16.08 32.27 18.30
C ASN A 349 -15.67 31.05 17.43
N HIS A 350 -16.25 29.88 17.68
CA HIS A 350 -16.01 28.63 16.94
C HIS A 350 -14.52 28.28 16.83
N LYS A 351 -13.81 28.33 17.96
CA LYS A 351 -12.38 27.98 18.02
C LYS A 351 -12.15 26.68 18.78
N PHE A 352 -11.16 25.91 18.34
CA PHE A 352 -10.68 24.76 19.09
C PHE A 352 -9.16 24.72 19.21
N ASP A 353 -8.70 24.12 20.29
CA ASP A 353 -7.31 23.71 20.46
C ASP A 353 -7.08 22.39 19.73
N ALA A 354 -6.01 22.31 18.94
CA ALA A 354 -5.55 21.12 18.24
C ALA A 354 -4.53 20.36 19.09
N TYR A 355 -4.95 19.24 19.67
CA TYR A 355 -4.12 18.38 20.50
C TYR A 355 -3.52 17.22 19.69
N TYR A 356 -2.20 17.18 19.59
CA TYR A 356 -1.42 16.09 19.00
C TYR A 356 -0.86 15.19 20.10
N ILE A 357 -1.45 14.01 20.24
CA ILE A 357 -1.14 13.04 21.30
C ILE A 357 -0.30 11.94 20.68
N LEU A 358 1.00 11.92 21.00
CA LEU A 358 1.98 11.04 20.37
C LEU A 358 2.54 10.06 21.38
N THR A 359 2.51 8.77 21.04
CA THR A 359 3.15 7.72 21.82
C THR A 359 4.42 7.27 21.09
N PRO A 360 5.61 7.49 21.66
CA PRO A 360 6.86 7.12 21.03
C PRO A 360 7.00 5.59 20.94
N ARG A 361 7.72 5.13 19.91
CA ARG A 361 8.24 3.77 19.83
C ARG A 361 9.36 3.60 20.85
N GLU A 362 9.74 2.35 21.08
CA GLU A 362 11.03 2.06 21.71
C GLU A 362 12.14 2.72 20.89
N LEU A 363 12.85 3.65 21.53
CA LEU A 363 13.85 4.46 20.86
C LEU A 363 15.02 3.58 20.40
N GLN A 364 15.41 2.61 21.22
CA GLN A 364 16.47 1.67 20.90
C GLN A 364 15.90 0.30 20.57
N SER A 365 16.51 -0.38 19.59
CA SER A 365 16.25 -1.78 19.31
C SER A 365 17.52 -2.49 18.87
N LEU A 366 17.73 -3.70 19.37
CA LEU A 366 18.78 -4.62 18.94
C LEU A 366 18.09 -5.84 18.31
N ARG A 367 18.52 -6.24 17.10
CA ARG A 367 17.93 -7.35 16.35
C ARG A 367 19.03 -8.27 15.85
N LEU A 368 19.00 -9.53 16.29
CA LEU A 368 19.84 -10.61 15.76
C LEU A 368 19.01 -11.42 14.75
N GLU A 369 19.54 -11.63 13.56
CA GLU A 369 18.87 -12.36 12.47
C GLU A 369 19.81 -13.43 11.94
N ALA A 370 19.29 -14.66 11.80
CA ALA A 370 19.98 -15.75 11.12
C ALA A 370 19.22 -16.09 9.83
N LEU A 371 19.92 -16.03 8.70
CA LEU A 371 19.35 -16.24 7.38
C LEU A 371 20.02 -17.43 6.71
N GLY A 372 19.22 -18.36 6.18
CA GLY A 372 19.69 -19.33 5.20
C GLY A 372 19.63 -18.72 3.81
N ARG A 373 20.74 -18.76 3.07
CA ARG A 373 20.86 -18.19 1.73
C ARG A 373 21.05 -19.30 0.71
N THR A 374 20.33 -19.21 -0.40
CA THR A 374 20.66 -19.95 -1.62
C THR A 374 20.68 -18.98 -2.79
N ASN A 375 21.58 -19.16 -3.75
CA ASN A 375 21.65 -18.31 -4.94
C ASN A 375 21.64 -19.13 -6.24
N SER A 376 21.49 -18.45 -7.37
CA SER A 376 21.45 -19.07 -8.70
C SER A 376 22.78 -19.67 -9.17
N ALA A 377 23.86 -19.45 -8.42
CA ALA A 377 25.17 -20.04 -8.67
C ALA A 377 25.41 -21.30 -7.80
N ASN A 378 24.33 -21.94 -7.32
CA ASN A 378 24.35 -23.12 -6.47
C ASN A 378 25.12 -22.95 -5.16
N TYR A 379 25.22 -21.73 -4.64
CA TYR A 379 25.67 -21.55 -3.26
C TYR A 379 24.52 -21.79 -2.30
N ALA A 380 24.82 -22.47 -1.20
CA ALA A 380 24.02 -22.52 0.00
C ALA A 380 24.87 -22.05 1.17
N GLY A 381 24.33 -21.12 1.96
CA GLY A 381 25.07 -20.48 3.02
C GLY A 381 24.20 -20.02 4.17
N SER A 382 24.85 -19.53 5.22
CA SER A 382 24.18 -18.89 6.34
C SER A 382 24.78 -17.53 6.61
N GLU A 383 23.93 -16.59 7.01
CA GLU A 383 24.32 -15.23 7.39
C GLU A 383 23.75 -14.87 8.75
N LEU A 384 24.59 -14.33 9.62
CA LEU A 384 24.22 -13.74 10.89
C LEU A 384 24.32 -12.23 10.77
N ASN A 385 23.24 -11.53 11.09
CA ASN A 385 23.16 -10.07 11.12
C ASN A 385 22.80 -9.58 12.51
N LEU A 386 23.59 -8.66 13.06
CA LEU A 386 23.29 -7.91 14.27
C LEU A 386 23.01 -6.45 13.91
N ASN A 387 21.76 -6.02 14.09
CA ASN A 387 21.27 -4.69 13.75
C ASN A 387 20.92 -3.91 15.02
N TRP A 388 21.63 -2.82 15.28
CA TRP A 388 21.29 -1.83 16.30
C TRP A 388 20.65 -0.60 15.67
N THR A 389 19.55 -0.11 16.24
CA THR A 389 18.87 1.11 15.78
C THR A 389 18.53 1.99 16.97
N GLN A 390 18.89 3.27 16.90
CA GLN A 390 18.48 4.33 17.81
C GLN A 390 17.65 5.37 17.05
N ARG A 391 16.36 5.48 17.36
CA ARG A 391 15.34 6.24 16.60
C ARG A 391 15.23 7.72 16.98
N ASN A 392 16.11 8.22 17.84
CA ASN A 392 16.08 9.63 18.25
C ASN A 392 17.46 10.09 18.72
N PHE A 393 18.49 9.87 17.90
CA PHE A 393 19.88 9.96 18.31
C PHE A 393 20.28 11.36 18.83
N PHE A 394 19.79 12.45 18.22
CA PHE A 394 20.04 13.82 18.67
C PHE A 394 18.78 14.53 19.18
N HIS A 395 17.75 13.76 19.58
CA HIS A 395 16.46 14.25 20.08
C HIS A 395 15.58 14.97 19.02
N GLY A 396 15.95 14.96 17.75
CA GLY A 396 15.21 15.56 16.62
C GLY A 396 14.64 14.54 15.65
N ALA A 397 14.31 13.34 16.13
CA ALA A 397 13.86 12.20 15.34
C ALA A 397 14.89 11.65 14.32
N GLU A 398 16.18 11.88 14.57
CA GLU A 398 17.26 11.28 13.80
C GLU A 398 17.37 9.78 14.09
N GLN A 399 17.50 8.98 13.04
CA GLN A 399 17.67 7.54 13.16
C GLN A 399 19.12 7.18 12.89
N PHE A 400 19.80 6.66 13.90
CA PHE A 400 21.10 6.04 13.77
C PHE A 400 20.94 4.52 13.69
N LYS A 401 21.58 3.89 12.71
CA LYS A 401 21.60 2.44 12.52
C LYS A 401 23.04 1.99 12.44
N ALA A 402 23.38 0.94 13.18
CA ALA A 402 24.65 0.23 13.04
C ALA A 402 24.36 -1.25 12.84
N SER A 403 25.01 -1.85 11.86
CA SER A 403 24.80 -3.23 11.47
C SER A 403 26.14 -3.93 11.33
N VAL A 404 26.29 -5.10 11.92
CA VAL A 404 27.44 -5.98 11.71
C VAL A 404 26.92 -7.31 11.23
N TYR A 405 27.57 -7.90 10.25
CA TYR A 405 27.15 -9.18 9.71
C TYR A 405 28.33 -10.07 9.33
N GLY A 406 28.08 -11.38 9.32
CA GLY A 406 29.00 -12.40 8.85
C GLY A 406 28.23 -13.47 8.08
N ALA A 407 28.74 -13.87 6.92
CA ALA A 407 28.16 -14.89 6.07
C ALA A 407 29.20 -15.90 5.63
N PHE A 408 28.78 -17.16 5.53
CA PHE A 408 29.54 -18.20 4.85
C PHE A 408 28.62 -18.83 3.79
N ASP A 409 29.12 -18.97 2.57
CA ASP A 409 28.41 -19.59 1.45
C ASP A 409 29.27 -20.74 0.88
N VAL A 410 28.68 -21.92 0.75
CA VAL A 410 29.32 -23.14 0.23
C VAL A 410 28.65 -23.53 -1.09
N GLN A 411 29.44 -23.91 -2.09
CA GLN A 411 28.88 -24.36 -3.36
C GLN A 411 28.40 -25.81 -3.25
N ILE A 412 27.09 -26.03 -3.40
CA ILE A 412 26.45 -27.35 -3.25
C ILE A 412 26.21 -28.08 -4.59
N GLY A 413 26.62 -27.49 -5.72
CA GLY A 413 26.55 -28.12 -7.05
C GLY A 413 27.42 -27.42 -8.11
N GLY A 414 28.20 -28.22 -8.87
CA GLY A 414 29.19 -27.75 -9.86
C GLY A 414 30.40 -28.71 -9.94
N PRO A 415 31.43 -28.42 -10.77
CA PRO A 415 32.72 -29.15 -10.76
C PRO A 415 33.32 -29.19 -9.34
N ALA A 416 34.11 -30.22 -9.03
CA ALA A 416 34.54 -30.62 -7.68
C ALA A 416 35.38 -29.59 -6.86
N ASP A 417 35.59 -28.39 -7.39
CA ASP A 417 36.26 -27.29 -6.69
C ASP A 417 35.21 -26.42 -5.97
N ALA A 418 34.85 -26.77 -4.74
CA ALA A 418 33.92 -25.97 -3.95
C ALA A 418 34.54 -24.60 -3.59
N GLU A 419 34.09 -23.55 -4.27
CA GLU A 419 34.61 -22.17 -4.12
C GLU A 419 33.93 -21.46 -2.94
N ASN A 420 34.32 -21.74 -1.69
CA ASN A 420 33.68 -21.14 -0.51
C ASN A 420 33.84 -19.62 -0.46
N ILE A 421 32.77 -18.93 -0.03
CA ILE A 421 32.77 -17.48 0.14
C ILE A 421 32.54 -17.15 1.61
N PHE A 422 33.46 -16.39 2.19
CA PHE A 422 33.31 -15.78 3.50
C PHE A 422 33.13 -14.29 3.35
N ARG A 423 32.12 -13.73 4.01
CA ARG A 423 31.89 -12.28 4.08
C ARG A 423 31.74 -11.84 5.51
N ALA A 424 32.28 -10.67 5.81
CA ALA A 424 32.01 -9.97 7.05
C ALA A 424 31.95 -8.48 6.76
N GLY A 425 31.01 -7.77 7.39
CA GLY A 425 30.89 -6.35 7.14
C GLY A 425 30.27 -5.59 8.30
N ALA A 426 30.54 -4.29 8.33
CA ALA A 426 30.00 -3.34 9.28
C ALA A 426 29.49 -2.11 8.53
N ASN A 427 28.29 -1.66 8.88
CA ASN A 427 27.64 -0.50 8.26
C ASN A 427 27.12 0.43 9.36
N ALA A 428 27.29 1.73 9.18
CA ALA A 428 26.65 2.75 10.00
C ALA A 428 25.91 3.76 9.12
N GLN A 429 24.70 4.12 9.53
CA GLN A 429 23.84 5.07 8.81
C GLN A 429 23.21 6.05 9.79
N LEU A 430 23.30 7.35 9.48
CA LEU A 430 22.55 8.41 10.12
C LEU A 430 21.52 8.97 9.13
N SER A 431 20.24 8.87 9.48
CA SER A 431 19.13 9.45 8.72
C SER A 431 18.51 10.60 9.50
N ILE A 432 18.65 11.82 8.98
CA ILE A 432 18.14 13.05 9.57
C ILE A 432 16.82 13.39 8.85
N PRO A 433 15.68 13.60 9.55
CA PRO A 433 14.37 13.80 8.95
C PRO A 433 14.17 15.24 8.42
N ARG A 434 15.13 15.72 7.63
CA ARG A 434 15.09 16.98 6.88
C ARG A 434 16.19 16.97 5.83
N ILE A 435 16.10 17.86 4.86
CA ILE A 435 17.25 18.21 4.02
C ILE A 435 18.21 19.09 4.83
N VAL A 436 19.47 18.69 4.91
CA VAL A 436 20.57 19.46 5.51
C VAL A 436 21.37 20.04 4.36
N ALA A 437 21.04 21.27 3.98
CA ALA A 437 21.63 22.01 2.86
C ALA A 437 21.82 23.49 3.25
N PRO A 438 22.68 24.25 2.53
CA PRO A 438 22.86 25.69 2.76
C PRO A 438 21.66 26.55 2.32
N PHE A 439 20.60 25.95 1.80
CA PHE A 439 19.37 26.60 1.37
C PHE A 439 18.14 25.97 2.07
N ASN A 440 17.06 26.75 2.18
CA ASN A 440 15.81 26.27 2.77
C ASN A 440 15.07 25.36 1.79
N PHE A 441 14.70 24.17 2.24
CA PHE A 441 13.90 23.23 1.46
C PHE A 441 12.60 22.91 2.20
N ASN A 442 11.49 23.40 1.65
CA ASN A 442 10.15 23.12 2.14
C ASN A 442 9.47 22.15 1.18
N SER A 443 9.21 20.93 1.64
CA SER A 443 8.33 20.01 0.93
C SER A 443 6.88 20.37 1.27
N SER A 444 5.96 20.30 0.31
CA SER A 444 4.51 20.29 0.58
C SER A 444 3.96 18.87 0.75
N SER A 445 4.83 17.86 0.67
CA SER A 445 4.42 16.46 0.70
C SER A 445 4.14 15.95 2.12
N ALA A 446 3.28 14.93 2.19
CA ALA A 446 2.99 14.17 3.42
C ALA A 446 4.18 13.36 3.94
N PHE A 447 5.23 13.23 3.13
CA PHE A 447 6.45 12.53 3.47
C PHE A 447 7.54 13.51 3.86
N VAL A 448 8.10 13.32 5.06
CA VAL A 448 9.23 14.12 5.53
C VAL A 448 10.49 13.75 4.72
N PRO A 449 11.16 14.72 4.07
CA PRO A 449 12.40 14.47 3.34
C PRO A 449 13.53 14.11 4.32
N ARG A 450 14.54 13.39 3.83
CA ARG A 450 15.63 12.85 4.65
C ARG A 450 17.00 13.19 4.07
N THR A 451 17.95 13.46 4.95
CA THR A 451 19.39 13.45 4.64
C THR A 451 19.95 12.16 5.19
N ASN A 452 20.56 11.36 4.32
CA ASN A 452 21.16 10.09 4.68
C ASN A 452 22.68 10.21 4.57
N ILE A 453 23.36 9.81 5.63
CA ILE A 453 24.81 9.68 5.71
C ILE A 453 25.09 8.22 6.00
N GLN A 454 25.91 7.58 5.18
CA GLN A 454 26.23 6.16 5.33
C GLN A 454 27.72 5.93 5.19
N ILE A 455 28.25 5.04 6.02
CA ILE A 455 29.59 4.48 5.89
C ILE A 455 29.49 2.96 6.05
N GLY A 456 30.30 2.23 5.30
CA GLY A 456 30.26 0.78 5.29
C GLY A 456 31.62 0.18 4.92
N TYR A 457 31.92 -0.97 5.51
CA TYR A 457 33.08 -1.78 5.20
C TYR A 457 32.65 -3.23 5.03
N GLU A 458 33.14 -3.87 3.97
CA GLU A 458 32.91 -5.29 3.69
C GLU A 458 34.24 -5.97 3.34
N PHE A 459 34.53 -7.04 4.06
CA PHE A 459 35.56 -8.00 3.75
C PHE A 459 34.90 -9.20 3.06
N GLN A 460 35.37 -9.57 1.87
CA GLN A 460 34.94 -10.75 1.14
C GLN A 460 36.15 -11.59 0.76
N ASN A 461 36.18 -12.85 1.20
CA ASN A 461 37.18 -13.82 0.80
C ASN A 461 36.52 -14.96 0.02
N ARG A 462 36.91 -15.12 -1.24
CA ARG A 462 36.64 -16.33 -2.02
C ARG A 462 37.86 -17.23 -1.91
N THR A 463 37.76 -18.29 -1.13
CA THR A 463 38.91 -19.06 -0.60
C THR A 463 39.93 -19.52 -1.64
N THR A 464 39.46 -19.80 -2.84
CA THR A 464 40.25 -20.39 -3.92
C THR A 464 40.58 -19.37 -5.03
N LEU A 465 40.06 -18.13 -4.93
CA LEU A 465 40.21 -17.09 -5.96
C LEU A 465 40.87 -15.81 -5.46
N TYR A 466 40.20 -15.02 -4.61
CA TYR A 466 40.67 -13.68 -4.26
C TYR A 466 40.00 -13.14 -2.99
N THR A 467 40.61 -12.11 -2.42
CA THR A 467 40.10 -11.37 -1.26
C THR A 467 39.89 -9.90 -1.62
N LEU A 468 38.72 -9.35 -1.31
CA LEU A 468 38.37 -7.94 -1.52
C LEU A 468 38.00 -7.27 -0.20
N ASN A 469 38.51 -6.06 -0.03
CA ASN A 469 38.02 -5.09 0.94
C ASN A 469 37.22 -4.02 0.18
N THR A 470 36.00 -3.75 0.60
CA THR A 470 35.17 -2.70 0.00
C THR A 470 34.79 -1.68 1.07
N PHE A 471 35.18 -0.43 0.85
CA PHE A 471 34.76 0.70 1.67
C PHE A 471 33.74 1.54 0.90
N ASN A 472 32.61 1.83 1.54
CA ASN A 472 31.56 2.65 0.96
C ASN A 472 31.26 3.84 1.87
N ALA A 473 31.13 5.04 1.29
CA ALA A 473 30.67 6.22 2.00
C ALA A 473 29.70 7.00 1.12
N SER A 474 28.60 7.48 1.68
CA SER A 474 27.67 8.32 0.94
C SER A 474 27.01 9.40 1.79
N PHE A 475 26.69 10.51 1.14
CA PHE A 475 25.92 11.63 1.66
C PHE A 475 24.90 12.06 0.61
N GLY A 476 23.62 12.06 0.98
CA GLY A 476 22.55 12.35 0.03
C GLY A 476 21.23 12.73 0.64
N TYR A 477 20.31 13.13 -0.23
CA TYR A 477 18.95 13.51 0.08
C TYR A 477 17.95 12.53 -0.53
N GLN A 478 16.86 12.31 0.18
CA GLN A 478 15.74 11.48 -0.28
C GLN A 478 14.43 12.21 0.01
N TRP A 479 13.58 12.36 -1.00
CA TRP A 479 12.27 13.00 -0.82
C TRP A 479 11.21 12.36 -1.72
N LYS A 480 9.96 12.44 -1.28
CA LYS A 480 8.79 12.03 -2.07
C LYS A 480 7.99 13.26 -2.41
N GLU A 481 7.67 13.47 -3.69
CA GLU A 481 6.69 14.49 -4.08
C GLU A 481 5.29 14.05 -3.61
N ASN A 482 4.98 12.76 -3.78
CA ASN A 482 3.72 12.14 -3.37
C ASN A 482 3.89 10.62 -3.26
N VAL A 483 2.80 9.90 -3.01
CA VAL A 483 2.81 8.44 -2.87
C VAL A 483 3.39 7.69 -4.07
N ARG A 484 3.43 8.30 -5.27
CA ARG A 484 3.89 7.68 -6.52
C ARG A 484 5.31 8.05 -6.91
N LYS A 485 5.84 9.18 -6.46
CA LYS A 485 7.08 9.78 -6.96
C LYS A 485 8.09 9.95 -5.84
N GLU A 486 9.25 9.35 -6.02
CA GLU A 486 10.35 9.37 -5.07
C GLU A 486 11.66 9.72 -5.79
N HIS A 487 12.47 10.52 -5.11
CA HIS A 487 13.75 11.01 -5.59
C HIS A 487 14.82 10.70 -4.56
N GLU A 488 15.97 10.28 -5.03
CA GLU A 488 17.16 10.07 -4.23
C GLU A 488 18.34 10.72 -4.95
N LEU A 489 19.02 11.65 -4.29
CA LEU A 489 20.19 12.33 -4.81
C LEU A 489 21.33 12.12 -3.82
N LYS A 490 22.30 11.28 -4.18
CA LYS A 490 23.58 11.24 -3.46
C LYS A 490 24.50 12.26 -4.06
N LEU A 491 24.89 13.25 -3.27
CA LEU A 491 25.85 14.28 -3.69
C LEU A 491 27.27 13.72 -3.66
N ILE A 492 27.53 12.89 -2.65
CA ILE A 492 28.77 12.14 -2.50
C ILE A 492 28.36 10.68 -2.43
N ASP A 493 28.81 9.89 -3.37
CA ASP A 493 28.75 8.42 -3.35
C ASP A 493 30.18 7.96 -3.65
N VAL A 494 30.79 7.24 -2.72
CA VAL A 494 32.18 6.76 -2.82
C VAL A 494 32.16 5.26 -2.57
N SER A 495 32.77 4.51 -3.49
CA SER A 495 33.05 3.09 -3.35
C SER A 495 34.52 2.85 -3.69
N TYR A 496 35.27 2.38 -2.70
CA TYR A 496 36.67 2.02 -2.83
C TYR A 496 36.81 0.51 -2.69
N ILE A 497 37.30 -0.13 -3.75
CA ILE A 497 37.48 -1.57 -3.83
C ILE A 497 38.98 -1.84 -3.85
N ASP A 498 39.44 -2.58 -2.84
CA ASP A 498 40.85 -2.90 -2.63
C ASP A 498 41.06 -4.42 -2.59
N PRO A 499 41.71 -5.01 -3.60
CA PRO A 499 42.07 -6.41 -3.62
C PRO A 499 43.25 -6.68 -2.69
N ALA A 500 42.99 -7.39 -1.59
CA ALA A 500 44.01 -7.68 -0.58
C ALA A 500 44.93 -8.85 -0.98
N ASN A 501 44.38 -9.84 -1.69
CA ASN A 501 45.12 -11.04 -2.08
C ASN A 501 44.49 -11.71 -3.30
N GLU A 502 45.33 -12.36 -4.12
CA GLU A 502 44.93 -13.19 -5.25
C GLU A 502 45.60 -14.56 -5.12
N THR A 503 44.86 -15.63 -5.38
CA THR A 503 45.45 -16.97 -5.37
C THR A 503 46.19 -17.24 -6.69
N PRO A 504 47.19 -18.14 -6.71
CA PRO A 504 47.83 -18.56 -7.95
C PRO A 504 46.84 -19.09 -9.00
N LYS A 505 45.79 -19.79 -8.54
CA LYS A 505 44.69 -20.27 -9.40
C LYS A 505 44.01 -19.09 -10.11
N PHE A 506 43.71 -18.02 -9.39
CA PHE A 506 43.06 -16.85 -9.96
C PHE A 506 43.97 -16.06 -10.90
N VAL A 507 45.26 -15.95 -10.58
CA VAL A 507 46.25 -15.29 -11.45
C VAL A 507 46.26 -15.94 -12.84
N VAL A 508 46.34 -17.27 -12.90
CA VAL A 508 46.27 -18.02 -14.17
C VAL A 508 44.92 -17.81 -14.88
N LEU A 509 43.81 -17.82 -14.13
CA LEU A 509 42.48 -17.61 -14.72
C LEU A 509 42.30 -16.21 -15.34
N LYS A 510 42.95 -15.18 -14.77
CA LYS A 510 42.78 -13.80 -15.24
C LYS A 510 43.76 -13.39 -16.34
N GLU A 511 44.86 -14.11 -16.58
CA GLU A 511 45.88 -13.75 -17.58
C GLU A 511 45.26 -13.44 -18.94
N ASP A 512 44.33 -14.29 -19.41
CA ASP A 512 43.65 -14.13 -20.71
C ASP A 512 42.22 -13.58 -20.63
N ASN A 513 41.77 -13.14 -19.44
CA ASN A 513 40.38 -12.69 -19.25
C ASN A 513 40.31 -11.27 -18.66
N PRO A 514 40.12 -10.24 -19.52
CA PRO A 514 40.00 -8.85 -19.10
C PRO A 514 38.86 -8.58 -18.10
N TYR A 515 37.81 -9.42 -18.09
CA TYR A 515 36.73 -9.28 -17.11
C TYR A 515 37.16 -9.74 -15.72
N LEU A 516 37.93 -10.83 -15.63
CA LEU A 516 38.46 -11.31 -14.35
C LEU A 516 39.53 -10.37 -13.80
N GLN A 517 40.36 -9.78 -14.66
CA GLN A 517 41.33 -8.77 -14.26
C GLN A 517 40.67 -7.56 -13.58
N ARG A 518 39.48 -7.15 -14.05
CA ARG A 518 38.74 -6.04 -13.43
C ARG A 518 38.20 -6.34 -12.04
N ILE A 519 38.00 -7.61 -11.68
CA ILE A 519 37.45 -7.99 -10.37
C ILE A 519 38.42 -7.64 -9.25
N THR A 520 39.71 -7.86 -9.50
CA THR A 520 40.80 -7.59 -8.55
C THR A 520 41.65 -6.40 -8.99
N GLN A 521 41.05 -5.49 -9.75
CA GLN A 521 41.65 -4.20 -10.00
C GLN A 521 41.24 -3.25 -8.87
N GLN A 522 42.23 -2.59 -8.27
CA GLN A 522 41.97 -1.52 -7.31
C GLN A 522 41.20 -0.39 -7.99
N GLN A 523 40.06 -0.02 -7.41
CA GLN A 523 39.11 0.93 -8.03
C GLN A 523 38.60 1.93 -7.01
N LEU A 524 38.70 3.22 -7.35
CA LEU A 524 37.99 4.28 -6.66
C LEU A 524 36.87 4.81 -7.55
N ILE A 525 35.63 4.54 -7.18
CA ILE A 525 34.44 5.06 -7.84
C ILE A 525 33.87 6.14 -6.94
N PHE A 526 33.75 7.36 -7.45
CA PHE A 526 33.10 8.42 -6.69
C PHE A 526 32.37 9.40 -7.60
N GLY A 527 31.23 9.90 -7.15
CA GLY A 527 30.48 10.92 -7.89
C GLY A 527 29.05 11.05 -7.40
N PRO A 528 28.31 12.01 -7.95
CA PRO A 528 26.90 12.14 -7.65
C PRO A 528 26.10 11.06 -8.37
N THR A 529 25.11 10.50 -7.68
CA THR A 529 24.12 9.60 -8.26
C THR A 529 22.71 10.13 -8.00
N TYR A 530 21.86 10.04 -9.01
CA TYR A 530 20.45 10.45 -8.92
C TYR A 530 19.57 9.29 -9.33
N SER A 531 18.57 8.97 -8.51
CA SER A 531 17.54 8.02 -8.86
C SER A 531 16.15 8.63 -8.72
N TYR A 532 15.29 8.30 -9.69
CA TYR A 532 13.89 8.68 -9.73
C TYR A 532 13.03 7.44 -9.83
N THR A 533 12.10 7.28 -8.90
CA THR A 533 11.14 6.18 -8.89
C THR A 533 9.73 6.70 -9.07
N TYR A 534 9.02 6.17 -10.06
CA TYR A 534 7.59 6.36 -10.27
C TYR A 534 6.85 5.03 -10.16
N SER A 535 5.92 4.91 -9.21
CA SER A 535 5.13 3.69 -9.04
C SER A 535 3.65 3.96 -8.85
N THR A 536 2.82 3.12 -9.46
CA THR A 536 1.37 3.07 -9.28
C THR A 536 0.90 1.72 -8.72
N THR A 537 1.82 0.84 -8.34
CA THR A 537 1.52 -0.52 -7.88
C THR A 537 0.73 -0.59 -6.57
N MET A 538 0.76 0.50 -5.79
CA MET A 538 -0.06 0.64 -4.58
C MET A 538 -1.55 0.91 -4.86
N LEU A 539 -1.91 1.29 -6.09
CA LEU A 539 -3.28 1.59 -6.44
C LEU A 539 -4.06 0.30 -6.72
N PRO A 540 -5.33 0.19 -6.30
CA PRO A 540 -6.19 -0.95 -6.60
C PRO A 540 -6.67 -0.90 -8.05
N ARG A 541 -5.73 -0.92 -9.00
CA ARG A 541 -5.98 -0.87 -10.43
C ARG A 541 -5.56 -2.19 -11.06
N ARG A 542 -6.27 -2.59 -12.11
CA ARG A 542 -5.95 -3.79 -12.88
C ARG A 542 -4.59 -3.69 -13.57
N ASN A 543 -4.30 -2.51 -14.10
CA ASN A 543 -3.02 -2.19 -14.72
C ASN A 543 -2.26 -1.24 -13.79
N THR A 544 -1.05 -1.63 -13.42
CA THR A 544 -0.14 -0.75 -12.69
C THR A 544 1.23 -0.74 -13.36
N PHE A 545 1.98 0.31 -13.08
CA PHE A 545 3.24 0.63 -13.73
C PHE A 545 4.27 1.02 -12.67
N TYR A 546 5.49 0.56 -12.86
CA TYR A 546 6.66 0.91 -12.06
C TYR A 546 7.78 1.32 -13.00
N TYR A 547 8.44 2.43 -12.68
CA TYR A 547 9.61 2.92 -13.36
C TYR A 547 10.64 3.36 -12.33
N LYS A 548 11.90 2.97 -12.54
CA LYS A 548 13.05 3.50 -11.82
C LYS A 548 14.13 3.88 -12.83
N GLY A 549 14.46 5.16 -12.90
CA GLY A 549 15.60 5.68 -13.65
C GLY A 549 16.73 6.03 -12.70
N MET A 550 17.98 5.72 -13.06
CA MET A 550 19.18 6.09 -12.31
C MET A 550 20.22 6.70 -13.24
N LEU A 551 20.86 7.77 -12.80
CA LEU A 551 22.00 8.42 -13.44
C LEU A 551 23.17 8.41 -12.46
N ASP A 552 24.32 7.89 -12.90
CA ASP A 552 25.56 7.83 -12.14
C ASP A 552 26.67 8.53 -12.94
N LEU A 553 27.28 9.54 -12.32
CA LEU A 553 28.27 10.42 -12.94
C LEU A 553 29.65 10.29 -12.26
N ALA A 554 30.12 9.06 -12.09
CA ALA A 554 31.41 8.76 -11.47
C ALA A 554 32.61 9.48 -12.15
N GLY A 555 33.44 10.12 -11.34
CA GLY A 555 34.73 10.70 -11.73
C GLY A 555 34.67 11.86 -12.74
N ASN A 556 33.49 12.28 -13.20
CA ASN A 556 33.39 13.22 -14.31
C ASN A 556 33.87 14.64 -13.96
N ILE A 557 33.54 15.14 -12.76
CA ILE A 557 33.99 16.46 -12.32
C ILE A 557 35.52 16.48 -12.17
N THR A 558 36.08 15.47 -11.49
CA THR A 558 37.54 15.39 -11.28
C THR A 558 38.29 15.12 -12.57
N GLY A 559 37.76 14.28 -13.45
CA GLY A 559 38.33 14.05 -14.78
C GLY A 559 38.41 15.33 -15.61
N LEU A 560 37.36 16.16 -15.60
CA LEU A 560 37.36 17.46 -16.27
C LEU A 560 38.38 18.43 -15.66
N VAL A 561 38.45 18.54 -14.34
CA VAL A 561 39.36 19.47 -13.65
C VAL A 561 40.83 19.06 -13.80
N THR A 562 41.13 17.75 -13.74
CA THR A 562 42.50 17.23 -13.80
C THR A 562 42.99 16.94 -15.21
N GLY A 563 42.11 17.00 -16.21
CA GLY A 563 42.40 16.60 -17.58
C GLY A 563 42.68 15.09 -17.73
N ALA A 564 42.15 14.27 -16.82
CA ALA A 564 42.38 12.83 -16.83
C ALA A 564 41.82 12.20 -18.12
N ASN A 565 42.66 11.45 -18.82
CA ASN A 565 42.25 10.75 -20.04
C ASN A 565 43.07 9.47 -20.21
N LYS A 566 42.51 8.36 -19.74
CA LYS A 566 43.13 7.03 -19.86
C LYS A 566 43.43 6.63 -21.31
N LYS A 567 42.57 7.02 -22.27
CA LYS A 567 42.77 6.70 -23.70
C LYS A 567 43.96 7.45 -24.31
N GLN A 568 44.32 8.61 -23.75
CA GLN A 568 45.47 9.41 -24.17
C GLN A 568 46.70 9.19 -23.25
N GLY A 569 46.68 8.17 -22.39
CA GLY A 569 47.78 7.87 -21.46
C GLY A 569 47.90 8.81 -20.26
N ASN A 570 46.96 9.75 -20.08
CA ASN A 570 46.96 10.68 -18.94
C ASN A 570 46.06 10.15 -17.80
N GLU A 571 46.41 8.98 -17.27
CA GLU A 571 45.73 8.43 -16.09
C GLU A 571 46.11 9.25 -14.85
N LYS A 572 45.12 9.59 -14.02
CA LYS A 572 45.31 10.37 -12.80
C LYS A 572 44.84 9.55 -11.60
N THR A 573 45.52 9.72 -10.48
CA THR A 573 45.24 9.02 -9.23
C THR A 573 44.76 9.99 -8.16
N ILE A 574 43.99 9.49 -7.21
CA ILE A 574 43.59 10.19 -5.99
C ILE A 574 43.94 9.26 -4.84
N PHE A 575 44.74 9.74 -3.87
CA PHE A 575 45.34 8.90 -2.83
C PHE A 575 46.08 7.68 -3.42
N GLU A 576 46.81 7.88 -4.52
CA GLU A 576 47.55 6.85 -5.26
C GLU A 576 46.68 5.78 -5.94
N VAL A 577 45.35 5.92 -5.89
CA VAL A 577 44.40 4.98 -6.52
C VAL A 577 43.87 5.55 -7.84
N PRO A 578 43.85 4.77 -8.94
CA PRO A 578 43.18 5.19 -10.17
C PRO A 578 41.67 5.27 -9.96
N PHE A 579 41.06 6.39 -10.39
CA PHE A 579 39.62 6.55 -10.28
C PHE A 579 38.89 6.14 -11.57
N SER A 580 37.65 5.68 -11.39
CA SER A 580 36.76 5.37 -12.52
C SER A 580 36.04 6.62 -12.99
N GLN A 581 36.08 6.87 -14.30
CA GLN A 581 35.33 7.95 -14.95
C GLN A 581 34.33 7.37 -15.94
N TYR A 582 33.03 7.57 -15.69
CA TYR A 582 31.97 7.16 -16.60
C TYR A 582 30.68 7.95 -16.37
N ALA A 583 29.78 7.91 -17.34
CA ALA A 583 28.39 8.27 -17.18
C ALA A 583 27.54 7.03 -17.45
N LYS A 584 26.70 6.65 -16.49
CA LYS A 584 25.87 5.44 -16.58
C LYS A 584 24.41 5.81 -16.35
N ILE A 585 23.54 5.33 -17.24
CA ILE A 585 22.09 5.47 -17.13
C ILE A 585 21.50 4.07 -17.03
N GLU A 586 20.69 3.83 -16.00
CA GLU A 586 19.90 2.61 -15.85
C GLU A 586 18.41 2.94 -15.87
N ASN A 587 17.62 2.13 -16.58
CA ASN A 587 16.17 2.25 -16.62
C ASN A 587 15.55 0.88 -16.34
N ASP A 588 14.73 0.80 -15.31
CA ASP A 588 13.90 -0.36 -14.97
C ASP A 588 12.43 0.02 -15.19
N VAL A 589 11.77 -0.68 -16.11
CA VAL A 589 10.36 -0.48 -16.45
C VAL A 589 9.61 -1.79 -16.23
N ARG A 590 8.56 -1.75 -15.41
CA ARG A 590 7.73 -2.93 -15.13
C ARG A 590 6.26 -2.58 -15.31
N PHE A 591 5.58 -3.42 -16.08
CA PHE A 591 4.13 -3.37 -16.27
C PHE A 591 3.49 -4.57 -15.58
N TYR A 592 2.48 -4.30 -14.76
CA TYR A 592 1.75 -5.32 -14.02
C TYR A 592 0.29 -5.34 -14.50
N HIS A 593 -0.16 -6.51 -14.93
CA HIS A 593 -1.55 -6.77 -15.29
C HIS A 593 -2.16 -7.82 -14.36
N LYS A 594 -3.20 -7.44 -13.61
CA LYS A 594 -3.97 -8.37 -12.79
C LYS A 594 -5.00 -9.08 -13.68
N PHE A 595 -4.89 -10.40 -13.79
CA PHE A 595 -5.84 -11.23 -14.55
C PHE A 595 -7.15 -11.46 -13.78
N THR A 596 -7.09 -11.52 -12.45
CA THR A 596 -8.26 -11.62 -11.56
C THR A 596 -8.05 -10.76 -10.31
N GLU A 597 -9.12 -10.47 -9.55
CA GLU A 597 -9.01 -9.73 -8.28
C GLU A 597 -8.23 -10.48 -7.19
N LYS A 598 -8.09 -11.81 -7.33
CA LYS A 598 -7.40 -12.67 -6.36
C LYS A 598 -5.93 -12.97 -6.72
N THR A 599 -5.46 -12.51 -7.87
CA THR A 599 -4.03 -12.61 -8.23
C THR A 599 -3.29 -11.41 -7.63
N SER A 600 -2.45 -11.68 -6.61
CA SER A 600 -1.59 -10.71 -5.93
C SER A 600 -0.65 -10.00 -6.88
#